data_AF-A0A3B9GMG4-F1
#
_entry.id   AF-A0A3B9GMG4-F1
#
_cell.length_a   1.000
_cell.length_b   1.000
_cell.length_c   1.000
_cell.angle_alpha   90.00
_cell.angle_beta   90.00
_cell.angle_gamma   90.00
#
_symmetry.space_group_name_H-M   'P 1'
#
loop_
_entity.id
_entity.type
_entity.pdbx_description
1 polymer ?
#
loop_
_entity_poly.entity_id
_entity_poly.type
_entity_poly.pdbx_seq_one_letter_code
_entity_poly.pdbx_strand_id
1 'polypeptide(L)'
;FSGLMEDFNALPESRGKALPPAGHLQALARPDAPDGLWRDDRLKPGYRDIVNRNRFASAARKIYRYLRVYLGKPFTDDELIVEPLARIWGSPARDERIADYLIEFGVEPWDKELWRREAGAPGDDSPLAGLRHYDKLAWAKAELTRAFAREPDAIQVGSAFYSSHLYRWNEAAIEHKKRALSALEREGL
;
A
#
# COMPACT_ATOMS: atom_id res chain seq x y z
N PHE A 1 1.43 4.46 -8.68
CA PHE A 1 0.86 5.70 -8.12
C PHE A 1 1.64 6.07 -6.87
N SER A 2 2.76 6.78 -7.03
CA SER A 2 3.57 7.32 -5.94
C SER A 2 3.62 8.84 -6.14
N GLY A 3 2.62 9.54 -5.61
CA GLY A 3 2.44 10.99 -5.78
C GLY A 3 3.43 11.85 -4.98
N LEU A 4 4.67 11.38 -4.79
CA LEU A 4 5.69 12.04 -3.98
C LEU A 4 6.94 12.46 -4.78
N MET A 5 6.98 12.25 -6.10
CA MET A 5 8.20 12.48 -6.89
C MET A 5 8.07 13.49 -8.04
N GLU A 6 7.04 14.35 -8.04
CA GLU A 6 6.93 15.42 -9.06
C GLU A 6 6.85 16.79 -8.38
N ASP A 7 7.52 17.79 -8.95
CA ASP A 7 7.63 19.14 -8.38
C ASP A 7 6.27 19.82 -8.17
N PHE A 8 5.26 19.47 -8.96
CA PHE A 8 3.90 19.99 -8.78
C PHE A 8 3.22 19.46 -7.50
N ASN A 9 3.69 18.32 -6.98
CA ASN A 9 3.23 17.72 -5.71
C ASN A 9 4.04 18.23 -4.50
N ALA A 10 5.07 19.07 -4.72
CA ALA A 10 5.84 19.66 -3.63
C ALA A 10 4.97 20.68 -2.87
N LEU A 11 4.62 20.34 -1.64
CA LEU A 11 3.93 21.30 -0.77
C LEU A 11 4.95 22.34 -0.26
N PRO A 12 4.65 23.65 -0.35
CA PRO A 12 5.51 24.67 0.23
C PRO A 12 5.62 24.47 1.76
N GLU A 13 6.85 24.57 2.29
CA GLU A 13 7.24 24.21 3.67
C GLU A 13 6.35 24.83 4.77
N SER A 14 5.71 25.96 4.49
CA SER A 14 4.85 26.69 5.42
C SER A 14 3.37 26.31 5.36
N ARG A 15 2.88 25.68 4.28
CA ARG A 15 1.46 25.30 4.12
C ARG A 15 1.18 23.82 4.36
N GLY A 16 2.19 22.95 4.25
CA GLY A 16 2.03 21.51 4.53
C GLY A 16 1.69 21.18 6.00
N LYS A 17 1.97 22.09 6.94
CA LYS A 17 1.78 21.89 8.40
C LYS A 17 0.36 22.11 8.92
N ALA A 18 -0.52 22.73 8.13
CA ALA A 18 -1.86 23.14 8.56
C ALA A 18 -2.98 22.70 7.61
N LEU A 19 -2.66 21.99 6.53
CA LEU A 19 -3.68 21.46 5.64
C LEU A 19 -4.37 20.28 6.34
N PRO A 20 -5.72 20.29 6.46
CA PRO A 20 -6.44 19.09 6.85
C PRO A 20 -6.09 18.01 5.83
N PRO A 21 -5.85 16.76 6.26
CA PRO A 21 -5.35 15.71 5.38
C PRO A 21 -6.36 15.46 4.26
N ALA A 22 -6.05 15.97 3.07
CA ALA A 22 -6.93 15.88 1.92
C ALA A 22 -6.79 14.50 1.27
N GLY A 23 -7.92 13.77 1.18
CA GLY A 23 -8.23 12.68 0.23
C GLY A 23 -7.35 11.43 0.19
N HIS A 24 -6.03 11.60 0.06
CA HIS A 24 -5.02 10.53 0.00
C HIS A 24 -4.16 10.45 1.26
N LEU A 25 -3.96 11.55 1.99
CA LEU A 25 -3.35 11.52 3.33
C LEU A 25 -4.23 10.78 4.36
N GLN A 26 -5.56 10.71 4.12
CA GLN A 26 -6.48 9.87 4.88
C GLN A 26 -6.62 8.43 4.36
N ALA A 27 -6.12 8.10 3.16
CA ALA A 27 -6.19 6.74 2.62
C ALA A 27 -5.37 5.73 3.44
N LEU A 28 -4.38 6.21 4.20
CA LEU A 28 -3.62 5.43 5.18
C LEU A 28 -4.28 5.41 6.59
N ALA A 29 -5.28 6.26 6.83
CA ALA A 29 -6.02 6.34 8.09
C ALA A 29 -7.28 5.46 8.10
N ARG A 30 -7.90 5.25 6.92
CA ARG A 30 -8.99 4.30 6.68
C ARG A 30 -8.83 3.73 5.28
N PRO A 31 -7.99 2.69 5.09
CA PRO A 31 -7.97 1.98 3.81
C PRO A 31 -9.40 1.49 3.49
N ASP A 32 -9.79 1.57 2.22
CA ASP A 32 -11.09 1.09 1.76
C ASP A 32 -11.27 -0.36 2.23
N ALA A 33 -12.29 -0.61 3.05
CA ALA A 33 -12.63 -1.96 3.45
C ALA A 33 -13.27 -2.68 2.24
N PRO A 34 -12.88 -3.93 1.91
CA PRO A 34 -13.44 -4.65 0.76
C PRO A 34 -14.96 -4.85 0.85
N ASP A 35 -15.48 -4.99 2.06
CA ASP A 35 -16.90 -5.10 2.40
C ASP A 35 -17.62 -3.75 2.46
N GLY A 36 -16.90 -2.64 2.27
CA GLY A 36 -17.43 -1.29 2.35
C GLY A 36 -18.36 -0.91 1.18
N LEU A 37 -19.33 -0.07 1.50
CA LEU A 37 -20.16 0.64 0.52
C LEU A 37 -19.93 2.14 0.68
N TRP A 38 -19.60 2.81 -0.41
CA TRP A 38 -19.48 4.26 -0.46
C TRP A 38 -20.59 4.84 -1.33
N ARG A 39 -21.16 5.98 -0.90
CA ARG A 39 -22.12 6.73 -1.69
C ARG A 39 -21.52 8.04 -2.18
N ASP A 40 -21.57 8.29 -3.48
CA ASP A 40 -21.15 9.54 -4.11
C ASP A 40 -22.34 10.21 -4.82
N ASP A 41 -22.92 11.23 -4.20
CA ASP A 41 -24.07 11.95 -4.74
C ASP A 41 -23.74 12.79 -5.99
N ARG A 42 -22.45 12.98 -6.31
CA ARG A 42 -22.01 13.62 -7.57
C ARG A 42 -22.23 12.71 -8.78
N LEU A 43 -22.38 11.41 -8.56
CA LEU A 43 -22.63 10.43 -9.63
C LEU A 43 -24.11 10.37 -10.01
N LYS A 44 -24.36 9.89 -11.24
CA LYS A 44 -25.72 9.65 -11.73
C LYS A 44 -26.46 8.68 -10.79
N PRO A 45 -27.79 8.81 -10.60
CA PRO A 45 -28.55 8.03 -9.62
C PRO A 45 -28.29 6.52 -9.59
N GLY A 46 -28.03 5.87 -10.73
CA GLY A 46 -27.71 4.43 -10.81
C GLY A 46 -26.26 4.04 -10.47
N TYR A 47 -25.39 5.01 -10.19
CA TYR A 47 -23.96 4.81 -9.91
C TYR A 47 -23.53 5.43 -8.57
N ARG A 48 -24.47 5.96 -7.79
CA ARG A 48 -24.17 6.61 -6.51
C ARG A 48 -23.58 5.64 -5.51
N ASP A 49 -24.11 4.42 -5.47
CA ASP A 49 -23.65 3.40 -4.54
C ASP A 49 -22.52 2.59 -5.18
N ILE A 50 -21.36 2.66 -4.54
CA ILE A 50 -20.11 2.06 -4.97
C ILE A 50 -19.77 0.94 -4.00
N VAL A 51 -19.81 -0.30 -4.49
CA VAL A 51 -19.48 -1.50 -3.72
C VAL A 51 -17.98 -1.77 -3.85
N ASN A 52 -17.23 -1.68 -2.74
CA ASN A 52 -15.78 -1.82 -2.76
C ASN A 52 -15.35 -3.21 -3.24
N ARG A 53 -16.05 -4.28 -2.87
CA ARG A 53 -15.76 -5.64 -3.35
C ARG A 53 -15.61 -5.71 -4.87
N ASN A 54 -16.49 -5.04 -5.61
CA ASN A 54 -16.46 -5.02 -7.07
C ASN A 54 -15.24 -4.24 -7.60
N ARG A 55 -14.88 -3.14 -6.93
CA ARG A 55 -13.67 -2.37 -7.23
C ARG A 55 -12.40 -3.18 -6.98
N PHE A 56 -12.33 -3.87 -5.85
CA PHE A 56 -11.21 -4.75 -5.49
C PHE A 56 -11.06 -5.89 -6.50
N ALA A 57 -12.14 -6.59 -6.85
CA ALA A 57 -12.11 -7.63 -7.88
C ALA A 57 -11.66 -7.11 -9.25
N SER A 58 -12.13 -5.93 -9.65
CA SER A 58 -11.71 -5.30 -10.91
C SER A 58 -10.21 -4.93 -10.89
N ALA A 59 -9.71 -4.41 -9.77
CA ALA A 59 -8.31 -4.09 -9.60
C ALA A 59 -7.43 -5.34 -9.61
N ALA A 60 -7.81 -6.39 -8.87
CA ALA A 60 -7.10 -7.65 -8.82
C ALA A 60 -6.99 -8.31 -10.19
N ARG A 61 -8.08 -8.31 -10.98
CA ARG A 61 -8.07 -8.80 -12.36
C ARG A 61 -7.05 -8.05 -13.23
N LYS A 62 -7.02 -6.72 -13.15
CA LYS A 62 -6.06 -5.89 -13.91
C LYS A 62 -4.62 -6.19 -13.48
N ILE A 63 -4.36 -6.27 -12.17
CA ILE A 63 -3.04 -6.58 -11.63
C ILE A 63 -2.58 -7.97 -12.11
N TYR A 64 -3.44 -8.98 -12.00
CA TYR A 64 -3.15 -10.33 -12.45
C TYR A 64 -2.80 -10.37 -13.94
N ARG A 65 -3.65 -9.80 -14.81
CA ARG A 65 -3.41 -9.75 -16.25
C ARG A 65 -2.10 -9.03 -16.58
N TYR A 66 -1.83 -7.90 -15.93
CA TYR A 66 -0.60 -7.15 -16.12
C TYR A 66 0.64 -7.98 -15.76
N LEU A 67 0.62 -8.65 -14.60
CA LEU A 67 1.71 -9.52 -14.16
C LEU A 67 1.89 -10.71 -15.10
N ARG A 68 0.82 -11.34 -15.58
CA ARG A 68 0.88 -12.44 -16.54
C ARG A 68 1.48 -11.99 -17.88
N VAL A 69 1.03 -10.85 -18.42
CA VAL A 69 1.59 -10.26 -19.64
C VAL A 69 3.07 -9.97 -19.47
N TYR A 70 3.47 -9.37 -18.35
CA TYR A 70 4.87 -9.09 -18.04
C TYR A 70 5.72 -10.37 -18.02
N LEU A 71 5.19 -11.47 -17.48
CA LEU A 71 5.84 -12.77 -17.45
C LEU A 71 5.74 -13.54 -18.78
N GLY A 72 5.15 -12.96 -19.83
CA GLY A 72 4.94 -13.63 -21.12
C GLY A 72 3.97 -14.82 -21.04
N LYS A 73 3.06 -14.82 -20.05
CA LYS A 73 2.10 -15.90 -19.80
C LYS A 73 0.68 -15.51 -20.23
N PRO A 74 -0.15 -16.47 -20.70
CA PRO A 74 -1.57 -16.22 -20.97
C PRO A 74 -2.34 -15.90 -19.68
N PHE A 75 -3.48 -15.23 -19.75
CA PHE A 75 -4.26 -14.82 -18.56
C PHE A 75 -5.74 -15.20 -18.66
N THR A 76 -6.06 -16.25 -19.41
CA THR A 76 -7.43 -16.75 -19.63
C THR A 76 -8.08 -17.38 -18.39
N ASP A 77 -7.30 -17.53 -17.32
CA ASP A 77 -7.66 -18.12 -16.04
C ASP A 77 -7.93 -17.06 -14.96
N ASP A 78 -8.04 -15.78 -15.32
CA ASP A 78 -8.17 -14.69 -14.36
C ASP A 78 -9.46 -14.77 -13.52
N GLU A 79 -10.55 -15.30 -14.08
CA GLU A 79 -11.78 -15.56 -13.32
C GLU A 79 -11.56 -16.57 -12.19
N LEU A 80 -10.84 -17.66 -12.46
CA LEU A 80 -10.54 -18.70 -11.48
C LEU A 80 -9.69 -18.18 -10.31
N ILE A 81 -8.86 -17.17 -10.56
CA ILE A 81 -8.02 -16.53 -9.53
C ILE A 81 -8.79 -15.45 -8.76
N VAL A 82 -9.63 -14.67 -9.44
CA VAL A 82 -10.32 -13.52 -8.83
C VAL A 82 -11.58 -13.94 -8.08
N GLU A 83 -12.27 -15.00 -8.49
CA GLU A 83 -13.51 -15.44 -7.85
C GLU A 83 -13.32 -15.85 -6.37
N PRO A 84 -12.30 -16.66 -5.99
CA PRO A 84 -12.03 -16.94 -4.58
C PRO A 84 -11.72 -15.67 -3.78
N LEU A 85 -10.94 -14.75 -4.35
CA LEU A 85 -10.63 -13.47 -3.70
C LEU A 85 -11.90 -12.62 -3.45
N ALA A 86 -12.80 -12.58 -4.44
CA ALA A 86 -14.07 -11.87 -4.32
C ALA A 86 -14.98 -12.49 -3.24
N ARG A 87 -14.93 -13.82 -3.07
CA ARG A 87 -15.61 -14.53 -1.99
C ARG A 87 -15.08 -14.09 -0.62
N ILE A 88 -13.77 -14.09 -0.44
CA ILE A 88 -13.11 -13.65 0.79
C ILE A 88 -13.48 -12.20 1.11
N TRP A 89 -13.41 -11.29 0.13
CA TRP A 89 -13.82 -9.89 0.30
C TRP A 89 -15.30 -9.68 0.60
N GLY A 90 -16.12 -10.70 0.37
CA GLY A 90 -17.53 -10.70 0.75
C GLY A 90 -17.78 -10.91 2.24
N SER A 91 -16.85 -11.50 3.00
CA SER A 91 -17.00 -11.62 4.45
C SER A 91 -16.80 -10.24 5.11
N PRO A 92 -17.70 -9.80 6.02
CA PRO A 92 -17.55 -8.54 6.72
C PRO A 92 -16.49 -8.59 7.84
N ALA A 93 -16.20 -9.78 8.38
CA ALA A 93 -15.27 -9.93 9.49
C ALA A 93 -13.83 -9.97 9.00
N ARG A 94 -13.01 -8.99 9.42
CA ARG A 94 -11.60 -8.89 9.02
C ARG A 94 -10.80 -10.14 9.36
N ASP A 95 -11.00 -10.71 10.54
CA ASP A 95 -10.19 -11.83 11.01
C ASP A 95 -10.55 -13.13 10.27
N GLU A 96 -11.82 -13.31 9.91
CA GLU A 96 -12.25 -14.39 9.01
C GLU A 96 -11.59 -14.25 7.63
N ARG A 97 -11.59 -13.05 7.05
CA ARG A 97 -10.91 -12.81 5.76
C ARG A 97 -9.43 -13.19 5.81
N ILE A 98 -8.74 -12.85 6.89
CA ILE A 98 -7.34 -13.21 7.08
C ILE A 98 -7.19 -14.72 7.16
N ALA A 99 -8.01 -15.41 7.94
CA ALA A 99 -7.99 -16.87 8.02
C ALA A 99 -8.23 -17.52 6.66
N ASP A 100 -9.23 -17.05 5.91
CA ASP A 100 -9.55 -17.58 4.57
C ASP A 100 -8.40 -17.37 3.58
N TYR A 101 -7.66 -16.25 3.68
CA TYR A 101 -6.45 -16.08 2.88
C TYR A 101 -5.41 -17.16 3.16
N LEU A 102 -5.14 -17.43 4.44
CA LEU A 102 -4.18 -18.45 4.86
C LEU A 102 -4.59 -19.85 4.39
N ILE A 103 -5.88 -20.18 4.50
CA ILE A 103 -6.42 -21.50 4.15
C ILE A 103 -6.47 -21.69 2.63
N GLU A 104 -7.08 -20.75 1.89
CA GLU A 104 -7.33 -20.92 0.45
C GLU A 104 -6.04 -20.82 -0.37
N PHE A 105 -5.11 -19.94 0.02
CA PHE A 105 -3.90 -19.66 -0.76
C PHE A 105 -2.61 -20.18 -0.12
N GLY A 106 -2.67 -20.78 1.07
CA GLY A 106 -1.49 -21.26 1.77
C GLY A 106 -0.45 -20.16 2.05
N VAL A 107 -0.89 -18.90 2.14
CA VAL A 107 0.01 -17.78 2.46
C VAL A 107 0.36 -17.81 3.94
N GLU A 108 1.59 -17.43 4.27
CA GLU A 108 2.00 -17.33 5.67
C GLU A 108 1.32 -16.14 6.36
N PRO A 109 0.99 -16.25 7.67
CA PRO A 109 0.51 -15.11 8.44
C PRO A 109 1.50 -13.97 8.43
N TRP A 110 1.00 -12.75 8.25
CA TRP A 110 1.85 -11.58 8.38
C TRP A 110 2.36 -11.44 9.82
N ASP A 111 3.67 -11.38 9.97
CA ASP A 111 4.37 -11.12 11.23
C ASP A 111 5.27 -9.88 11.08
N LYS A 112 4.98 -8.85 11.89
CA LYS A 112 5.71 -7.59 11.91
C LYS A 112 7.19 -7.79 12.24
N GLU A 113 7.50 -8.61 13.23
CA GLU A 113 8.86 -8.80 13.73
C GLU A 113 9.68 -9.65 12.76
N LEU A 114 9.05 -10.68 12.17
CA LEU A 114 9.64 -11.43 11.06
C LEU A 114 10.01 -10.49 9.91
N TRP A 115 9.05 -9.66 9.47
CA TRP A 115 9.26 -8.72 8.37
C TRP A 115 10.38 -7.71 8.66
N ARG A 116 10.41 -7.13 9.87
CA ARG A 116 11.48 -6.20 10.29
C ARG A 116 12.85 -6.87 10.25
N ARG A 117 12.95 -8.08 10.80
CA ARG A 117 14.19 -8.85 10.82
C ARG A 117 14.68 -9.16 9.40
N GLU A 118 13.78 -9.60 8.53
CA GLU A 118 14.10 -9.85 7.12
C GLU A 118 14.51 -8.58 6.37
N ALA A 119 13.92 -7.44 6.72
CA ALA A 119 14.29 -6.13 6.22
C ALA A 119 15.59 -5.59 6.86
N GLY A 120 16.28 -6.34 7.74
CA GLY A 120 17.49 -5.87 8.42
C GLY A 120 17.27 -4.63 9.29
N ALA A 121 16.01 -4.35 9.65
CA ALA A 121 15.65 -3.26 10.55
C ALA A 121 15.91 -3.66 12.00
N PRO A 122 16.35 -2.74 12.86
CA PRO A 122 16.52 -3.03 14.27
C PRO A 122 15.19 -3.41 14.93
N GLY A 123 15.26 -4.14 16.04
CA GLY A 123 14.11 -4.42 16.91
C GLY A 123 13.42 -3.13 17.35
N ASP A 124 12.12 -3.21 17.59
CA ASP A 124 11.35 -2.08 18.13
C ASP A 124 11.38 -2.13 19.66
N ASP A 125 12.42 -1.55 20.27
CA ASP A 125 12.51 -1.46 21.74
C ASP A 125 11.77 -0.24 22.31
N SER A 126 11.04 0.46 21.44
CA SER A 126 10.22 1.60 21.83
C SER A 126 9.16 1.14 22.84
N PRO A 127 8.83 1.96 23.86
CA PRO A 127 7.66 1.75 24.71
C PRO A 127 6.33 1.63 23.93
N LEU A 128 6.36 1.93 22.62
CA LEU A 128 5.23 1.92 21.70
C LEU A 128 5.27 0.79 20.67
N ALA A 129 6.21 -0.15 20.75
CA ALA A 129 6.40 -1.23 19.78
C ALA A 129 5.13 -2.07 19.52
N GLY A 130 4.24 -2.14 20.52
CA GLY A 130 2.95 -2.83 20.47
C GLY A 130 1.74 -1.98 20.08
N LEU A 131 1.88 -0.66 19.87
CA LEU A 131 0.79 0.17 19.38
C LEU A 131 0.49 -0.18 17.91
N ARG A 132 -0.68 -0.76 17.67
CA ARG A 132 -1.16 -1.13 16.34
C ARG A 132 -1.89 0.07 15.71
N HIS A 133 -1.53 0.37 14.46
CA HIS A 133 -2.07 1.46 13.64
C HIS A 133 -1.74 2.89 14.11
N TYR A 134 -2.10 3.88 13.28
CA TYR A 134 -2.09 5.30 13.61
C TYR A 134 -3.09 5.59 14.74
N ASP A 135 -2.74 5.19 15.96
CA ASP A 135 -3.42 5.67 17.15
C ASP A 135 -3.26 7.20 17.18
N LYS A 136 -4.30 7.93 17.58
CA LYS A 136 -4.24 9.41 17.65
C LYS A 136 -3.05 9.87 18.48
N LEU A 137 -2.66 9.06 19.46
CA LEU A 137 -1.47 9.23 20.30
C LEU A 137 -0.16 9.00 19.53
N ALA A 138 -0.09 7.99 18.66
CA ALA A 138 1.07 7.75 17.80
C ALA A 138 1.26 8.86 16.76
N TRP A 139 0.16 9.36 16.18
CA TRP A 139 0.18 10.51 15.28
C TRP A 139 0.55 11.81 15.99
N ALA A 140 -0.11 12.13 17.11
CA ALA A 140 0.18 13.33 17.90
C ALA A 140 1.63 13.33 18.40
N LYS A 141 2.15 12.16 18.79
CA LYS A 141 3.57 12.01 19.13
C LYS A 141 4.46 12.19 17.91
N ALA A 142 4.17 11.58 16.75
CA ALA A 142 4.97 11.77 15.54
C ALA A 142 5.02 13.23 15.10
N GLU A 143 3.91 13.97 15.26
CA GLU A 143 3.83 15.39 14.94
C GLU A 143 4.57 16.25 15.98
N LEU A 144 4.48 15.92 17.27
CA LEU A 144 5.29 16.54 18.32
C LEU A 144 6.79 16.25 18.12
N THR A 145 7.16 15.00 17.84
CA THR A 145 8.54 14.63 17.52
C THR A 145 9.02 15.36 16.26
N ARG A 146 8.20 15.53 15.22
CA ARG A 146 8.56 16.37 14.06
C ARG A 146 8.68 17.87 14.38
N ALA A 147 7.82 18.38 15.26
CA ALA A 147 7.82 19.78 15.66
C ALA A 147 9.01 20.14 16.57
N PHE A 148 9.49 19.16 17.35
CA PHE A 148 10.54 19.35 18.34
C PHE A 148 11.89 18.66 18.03
N ALA A 149 11.94 17.72 17.09
CA ALA A 149 13.17 17.04 16.68
C ALA A 149 13.80 17.70 15.43
N ARG A 150 15.13 17.67 15.42
CA ARG A 150 15.97 18.12 14.31
C ARG A 150 16.16 16.95 13.35
N GLU A 151 15.46 17.00 12.22
CA GLU A 151 15.40 15.94 11.19
C GLU A 151 14.97 14.54 11.71
N PRO A 152 14.25 13.74 10.92
CA PRO A 152 13.99 12.36 11.30
C PRO A 152 15.30 11.59 11.36
N ASP A 153 15.59 10.95 12.51
CA ASP A 153 16.77 10.09 12.66
C ASP A 153 16.78 9.02 11.56
N ALA A 154 17.86 8.96 10.80
CA ALA A 154 18.07 7.91 9.81
C ALA A 154 18.12 6.56 10.53
N ILE A 155 17.19 5.65 10.19
CA ILE A 155 17.19 4.29 10.73
C ILE A 155 18.44 3.58 10.20
N GLN A 156 19.42 3.37 11.09
CA GLN A 156 20.62 2.61 10.76
C GLN A 156 20.23 1.15 10.57
N VAL A 157 20.36 0.66 9.34
CA VAL A 157 20.11 -0.73 8.98
C VAL A 157 21.42 -1.51 8.90
N GLY A 158 21.39 -2.78 9.26
CA GLY A 158 22.56 -3.66 9.17
C GLY A 158 22.89 -4.08 7.74
N SER A 159 24.04 -4.73 7.54
CA SER A 159 24.47 -5.24 6.22
C SER A 159 23.51 -6.26 5.60
N ALA A 160 22.72 -6.96 6.42
CA ALA A 160 21.68 -7.88 5.99
C ALA A 160 20.55 -7.18 5.19
N PHE A 161 20.36 -5.87 5.33
CA PHE A 161 19.38 -5.14 4.53
C PHE A 161 19.67 -5.23 3.03
N TYR A 162 20.94 -5.15 2.62
CA TYR A 162 21.33 -5.18 1.21
C TYR A 162 21.13 -6.55 0.55
N SER A 163 20.96 -7.61 1.33
CA SER A 163 20.57 -8.93 0.83
C SER A 163 19.07 -9.21 0.95
N SER A 164 18.31 -8.33 1.61
CA SER A 164 16.87 -8.50 1.86
C SER A 164 16.01 -8.45 0.59
N HIS A 165 14.83 -9.07 0.66
CA HIS A 165 13.81 -8.96 -0.38
C HIS A 165 13.36 -7.53 -0.61
N LEU A 166 13.28 -6.72 0.46
CA LEU A 166 12.87 -5.32 0.39
C LEU A 166 13.85 -4.48 -0.43
N TYR A 167 15.15 -4.63 -0.18
CA TYR A 167 16.19 -3.94 -0.94
C TYR A 167 16.18 -4.35 -2.41
N ARG A 168 16.12 -5.66 -2.70
CA ARG A 168 16.05 -6.18 -4.08
C ARG A 168 14.81 -5.69 -4.82
N TRP A 169 13.66 -5.63 -4.13
CA TRP A 169 12.43 -5.09 -4.70
C TRP A 169 12.58 -3.61 -5.04
N ASN A 170 13.21 -2.82 -4.15
CA ASN A 170 13.45 -1.40 -4.38
C ASN A 170 14.39 -1.16 -5.56
N GLU A 171 15.50 -1.91 -5.66
CA GLU A 171 16.41 -1.88 -6.81
C GLU A 171 15.69 -2.22 -8.12
N ALA A 172 14.86 -3.26 -8.11
CA ALA A 172 14.05 -3.61 -9.26
C ALA A 172 13.06 -2.49 -9.63
N ALA A 173 12.39 -1.88 -8.65
CA ALA A 173 11.46 -0.77 -8.89
C ALA A 173 12.15 0.46 -9.48
N ILE A 174 13.36 0.80 -9.01
CA ILE A 174 14.18 1.90 -9.55
C ILE A 174 14.57 1.61 -11.00
N GLU A 175 15.06 0.40 -11.29
CA GLU A 175 15.44 0.00 -12.64
C GLU A 175 14.22 -0.03 -13.58
N HIS A 176 13.07 -0.48 -13.10
CA HIS A 176 11.82 -0.42 -13.85
C HIS A 176 11.40 1.00 -14.18
N LYS A 177 11.48 1.92 -13.20
CA LYS A 177 11.22 3.35 -13.43
C LYS A 177 12.15 3.90 -14.51
N LYS A 178 13.45 3.60 -14.42
CA LYS A 178 14.44 4.02 -15.41
C LYS A 178 14.10 3.52 -16.82
N ARG A 179 13.79 2.23 -16.98
CA ARG A 179 13.42 1.65 -18.27
C ARG A 179 12.14 2.23 -18.85
N ALA A 180 11.14 2.48 -18.00
CA ALA A 180 9.88 3.11 -18.41
C ALA A 180 10.12 4.54 -18.92
N LEU A 181 10.90 5.34 -18.19
CA LEU A 181 11.28 6.69 -18.62
C LEU A 181 12.04 6.66 -19.94
N SER A 182 13.03 5.78 -20.10
CA SER A 182 13.76 5.64 -21.36
C SER A 182 12.93 5.10 -22.52
N ALA A 183 11.81 4.41 -22.26
CA ALA A 183 10.87 4.01 -23.31
C ALA A 183 10.00 5.19 -23.76
N LEU A 184 9.50 5.99 -22.82
CA LEU A 184 8.74 7.22 -23.12
C LEU A 184 9.60 8.23 -23.91
N GLU A 185 10.84 8.45 -23.47
CA GLU A 185 11.80 9.33 -24.17
C GLU A 185 12.07 8.86 -25.62
N ARG A 186 12.13 7.55 -25.87
CA ARG A 186 12.31 7.00 -27.22
C ARG A 186 11.09 7.19 -28.12
N GLU A 187 9.90 7.25 -27.55
CA GLU A 187 8.65 7.51 -28.26
C GLU A 187 8.30 9.01 -28.35
N GLY A 188 9.14 9.89 -27.77
CA GLY A 188 8.96 11.34 -27.80
C GLY A 188 7.85 11.86 -26.88
N LEU A 189 7.54 11.11 -25.81
CA LEU A 189 6.53 11.42 -24.81
C LEU A 189 7.16 11.89 -23.48
#